data_AF-Q9N1C2-F1
#
_entry.id   AF-Q9N1C2-F1
#
_cell.length_a   1.000
_cell.length_b   1.000
_cell.length_c   1.000
_cell.angle_alpha   90.00
_cell.angle_beta   90.00
_cell.angle_gamma   90.00
#
_symmetry.space_group_name_H-M   'P 1'
#
loop_
_entity.id
_entity.type
_entity.pdbx_description
1 polymer ?
#
loop_
_entity_poly.entity_id
_entity_poly.type
_entity_poly.pdbx_seq_one_letter_code
_entity_poly.pdbx_strand_id
1 'polypeptide(L)' 'SEIDLYNIRKEFRKNFGTSLYSMIKGDTSGDYKKALLLLCGGEDD' A
#
# COMPACT_ATOMS: atom_id res chain seq x y z
N SER A 1 5.25 -12.02 -0.45
CA SER A 1 6.26 -10.99 -0.79
C SER A 1 6.62 -10.24 0.48
N GLU A 2 7.42 -10.88 1.33
CA GLU A 2 7.56 -10.51 2.76
C GLU A 2 8.89 -9.83 3.09
N ILE A 3 9.76 -9.65 2.08
CA ILE A 3 11.09 -9.07 2.29
C ILE A 3 11.08 -7.57 2.00
N ASP A 4 10.60 -7.16 0.82
CA ASP A 4 10.76 -5.78 0.37
C ASP A 4 9.51 -4.90 0.48
N LEU A 5 8.32 -5.48 0.65
CA LEU A 5 7.08 -4.69 0.58
C LEU A 5 6.98 -3.65 1.70
N TYR A 6 7.53 -3.97 2.88
CA TYR A 6 7.67 -3.00 3.97
C TYR A 6 8.58 -1.83 3.61
N ASN A 7 9.76 -2.11 3.04
CA ASN A 7 10.72 -1.09 2.61
C ASN A 7 10.15 -0.25 1.46
N ILE A 8 9.48 -0.89 0.50
CA ILE A 8 8.80 -0.22 -0.62
C ILE A 8 7.75 0.75 -0.09
N ARG A 9 6.91 0.34 0.87
CA ARG A 9 5.92 1.24 1.49
C ARG A 9 6.57 2.47 2.15
N LYS A 10 7.67 2.27 2.86
CA LYS A 10 8.41 3.35 3.52
C LYS A 10 9.02 4.32 2.51
N GLU A 11 9.74 3.81 1.52
CA GLU A 11 10.33 4.66 0.48
C GLU A 11 9.26 5.31 -0.39
N PHE A 12 8.13 4.65 -0.66
CA PHE A 12 6.99 5.24 -1.36
C PHE A 12 6.44 6.45 -0.60
N ARG A 13 6.19 6.30 0.71
CA ARG A 13 5.70 7.42 1.53
C ARG A 13 6.71 8.57 1.58
N LYS A 14 7.99 8.28 1.73
CA LYS A 14 9.07 9.27 1.72
C LYS A 14 9.15 10.04 0.40
N ASN A 15 8.98 9.36 -0.73
CA ASN A 15 9.13 9.96 -2.06
C ASN A 15 7.87 10.68 -2.57
N PHE A 16 6.68 10.24 -2.14
CA PHE A 16 5.40 10.72 -2.71
C PHE A 16 4.49 11.42 -1.68
N GLY A 17 4.86 11.45 -0.41
CA GLY A 17 4.09 12.15 0.65
C GLY A 17 2.74 11.50 0.99
N THR A 18 2.43 10.33 0.42
CA THR A 18 1.21 9.56 0.68
C THR A 18 1.55 8.09 0.85
N SER A 19 0.72 7.33 1.57
CA SER A 19 0.95 5.90 1.73
C SER A 19 0.56 5.13 0.46
N LEU A 20 1.28 4.05 0.17
CA LEU A 20 0.91 3.11 -0.88
C LEU A 20 -0.52 2.58 -0.67
N TYR A 21 -0.91 2.35 0.59
CA TYR A 21 -2.26 1.92 0.96
C TYR A 21 -3.34 2.92 0.52
N SER A 22 -3.18 4.21 0.83
CA SER A 22 -4.15 5.26 0.48
C SER A 22 -4.30 5.38 -1.03
N MET A 23 -3.19 5.24 -1.77
CA MET A 23 -3.21 5.26 -3.22
C MET A 23 -3.98 4.07 -3.80
N ILE A 24 -3.72 2.84 -3.31
CA ILE A 24 -4.48 1.64 -3.70
C ILE A 24 -5.97 1.81 -3.37
N LYS A 25 -6.29 2.34 -2.19
CA LYS A 25 -7.67 2.55 -1.74
C LYS A 25 -8.42 3.54 -2.64
N GLY A 26 -7.76 4.58 -3.14
CA GLY A 26 -8.33 5.57 -4.06
C GLY A 26 -8.49 5.05 -5.49
N ASP A 27 -7.49 4.33 -6.01
CA ASP A 27 -7.39 4.05 -7.45
C ASP A 27 -8.02 2.71 -7.88
N THR A 28 -8.37 1.85 -6.93
CA THR A 28 -8.93 0.52 -7.22
C THR A 28 -10.37 0.38 -6.73
N SER A 29 -11.05 -0.74 -7.03
CA SER A 29 -12.43 -1.00 -6.61
C SER A 29 -12.74 -2.50 -6.50
N GLY A 30 -13.90 -2.83 -5.90
CA GLY A 30 -14.38 -4.20 -5.76
C GLY A 30 -13.47 -5.12 -4.93
N ASP A 31 -13.52 -6.41 -5.23
CA ASP A 31 -12.72 -7.41 -4.52
C ASP A 31 -11.23 -7.34 -4.88
N TYR A 32 -10.90 -6.77 -6.04
CA TYR A 32 -9.52 -6.44 -6.41
C TYR A 32 -8.88 -5.48 -5.41
N LYS A 33 -9.59 -4.40 -5.02
CA LYS A 33 -9.15 -3.50 -3.94
C LYS A 33 -8.90 -4.27 -2.65
N LYS A 34 -9.88 -5.08 -2.23
CA LYS A 34 -9.79 -5.81 -0.95
C LYS A 34 -8.57 -6.72 -0.92
N ALA A 35 -8.34 -7.47 -2.01
CA ALA A 35 -7.17 -8.35 -2.14
C ALA A 35 -5.85 -7.56 -2.09
N LEU A 36 -5.75 -6.44 -2.81
CA LEU A 36 -4.55 -5.61 -2.81
C LEU A 36 -4.26 -4.97 -1.45
N LEU A 37 -5.28 -4.47 -0.74
CA LEU A 37 -5.10 -3.89 0.58
C LEU A 37 -4.66 -4.95 1.61
N LEU A 38 -5.18 -6.18 1.51
CA LEU A 38 -4.72 -7.31 2.32
C LEU A 38 -3.24 -7.64 2.05
N LEU A 39 -2.83 -7.63 0.79
CA LEU A 39 -1.43 -7.88 0.40
C LEU A 39 -0.50 -6.72 0.79
N CYS A 40 -0.97 -5.48 0.69
CA CYS A 40 -0.22 -4.27 1.04
C CYS A 40 0.02 -4.16 2.56
N GLY A 41 -0.88 -4.70 3.39
CA GLY A 41 -0.89 -4.51 4.84
C GLY A 41 -1.56 -3.20 5.27
N GLY A 42 -1.67 -2.96 6.59
CA GLY A 42 -2.38 -1.79 7.17
C GLY A 42 -1.72 -0.43 6.88
N GLU A 43 -2.39 0.66 7.24
CA GLU A 43 -1.92 2.06 7.05
C GLU A 43 -0.66 2.44 7.86
N ASP A 44 -0.09 1.49 8.59
CA ASP A 44 0.86 1.75 9.67
C ASP A 44 2.16 2.44 9.22
N ASP A 45 2.58 3.39 10.07
CA ASP A 45 3.84 4.15 10.07
C ASP A 45 5.10 3.27 10.17
#